data_AF-A0A1B8XYW9-F1
#
_entry.id   AF-A0A1B8XYW9-F1
#
_cell.length_a   1.000
_cell.length_b   1.000
_cell.length_c   1.000
_cell.angle_alpha   90.00
_cell.angle_beta   90.00
_cell.angle_gamma   90.00
#
_symmetry.space_group_name_H-M   'P 1'
#
loop_
_entity.id
_entity.type
_entity.pdbx_description
1 polymer ?
#
loop_
_entity_poly.entity_id
_entity_poly.type
_entity_poly.pdbx_seq_one_letter_code
_entity_poly.pdbx_strand_id
1 'polypeptide(L)'
;MNKTTEINSLDSNTELHSMNKTTELHSLKQKNVLHSLNKTTELHSLNKNTELHSLNQNTELHSLNQNNELHSLNLTTELHSLKETTELHSLNQNNELHSLNLTTELHSLKSNTELYSMNRNTERHSLNQNTELHSLNKTTKLHSLNQITELYSMNKTTEHHSLKTITKLHSLKEITELHSLNKTTELHSMNKTTELHSLNKNTELHSLNKTSKLHSLNQITELFLMNKTTEHNSLKQITKLNSLKEITELHSLNKTTELHSMNKTTELHSLNKSTEHHTLNKTTELYSLNQITKLHSLKEIT
;
A
#
# COMPACT_ATOMS: atom_id res chain seq x y z
N MET A 1 -36.30 -10.36 -14.99
CA MET A 1 -36.78 -11.77 -14.86
C MET A 1 -36.80 -12.14 -13.37
N ASN A 2 -37.85 -12.80 -12.88
CA ASN A 2 -38.12 -12.92 -11.43
C ASN A 2 -37.58 -14.19 -10.75
N LYS A 3 -37.32 -15.26 -11.50
CA LYS A 3 -36.59 -16.46 -11.06
C LYS A 3 -36.20 -17.29 -12.28
N THR A 4 -34.95 -17.67 -12.41
CA THR A 4 -34.50 -18.56 -13.50
C THR A 4 -33.41 -19.48 -12.96
N THR A 5 -33.50 -20.78 -13.26
CA THR A 5 -32.52 -21.74 -12.75
C THR A 5 -31.19 -21.57 -13.47
N GLU A 6 -31.21 -21.55 -14.80
CA GLU A 6 -30.00 -21.51 -15.60
C GLU A 6 -30.22 -20.66 -16.85
N ILE A 7 -29.23 -19.82 -17.18
CA ILE A 7 -29.21 -19.01 -18.39
C ILE A 7 -27.86 -19.21 -19.07
N ASN A 8 -27.88 -19.76 -20.28
CA ASN A 8 -26.65 -20.05 -21.04
C ASN A 8 -26.05 -18.80 -21.70
N SER A 9 -26.88 -17.94 -22.26
CA SER A 9 -26.42 -16.66 -22.82
C SER A 9 -27.56 -15.66 -22.94
N LEU A 10 -27.27 -14.39 -22.69
CA LEU A 10 -28.11 -13.26 -23.10
C LEU A 10 -27.25 -12.28 -23.92
N ASP A 11 -27.38 -12.36 -25.23
CA ASP A 11 -26.69 -11.47 -26.17
C ASP A 11 -27.52 -10.21 -26.48
N SER A 12 -26.84 -9.11 -26.84
CA SER A 12 -27.38 -7.90 -27.50
C SER A 12 -28.75 -7.39 -27.05
N ASN A 13 -28.79 -6.53 -26.02
CA ASN A 13 -29.91 -5.63 -25.73
C ASN A 13 -29.35 -4.26 -25.35
N THR A 14 -30.03 -3.19 -25.73
CA THR A 14 -29.62 -1.82 -25.36
C THR A 14 -29.62 -1.64 -23.85
N GLU A 15 -30.63 -2.15 -23.15
CA GLU A 15 -30.81 -1.92 -21.72
C GLU A 15 -31.43 -3.15 -21.04
N LEU A 16 -30.94 -3.48 -19.84
CA LEU A 16 -31.51 -4.50 -18.96
C LEU A 16 -31.72 -3.89 -17.56
N HIS A 17 -32.99 -3.72 -17.17
CA HIS A 17 -33.31 -3.07 -15.89
C HIS A 17 -33.06 -3.96 -14.66
N SER A 18 -33.50 -5.22 -14.68
CA SER A 18 -33.25 -6.10 -13.53
C SER A 18 -33.34 -7.58 -13.85
N MET A 19 -32.44 -8.33 -13.22
CA MET A 19 -32.51 -9.78 -13.10
C MET A 19 -32.36 -10.18 -11.64
N ASN A 20 -33.30 -10.99 -11.16
CA ASN A 20 -33.40 -11.35 -9.75
C ASN A 20 -33.50 -12.86 -9.61
N LYS A 21 -32.72 -13.43 -8.69
CA LYS A 21 -32.71 -14.87 -8.36
C LYS A 21 -32.40 -15.74 -9.57
N THR A 22 -31.12 -15.78 -9.93
CA THR A 22 -30.58 -16.71 -10.93
C THR A 22 -29.66 -17.70 -10.23
N THR A 23 -29.79 -19.01 -10.48
CA THR A 23 -28.81 -19.95 -9.91
C THR A 23 -27.51 -19.84 -10.71
N GLU A 24 -27.57 -20.05 -12.02
CA GLU A 24 -26.39 -20.00 -12.88
C GLU A 24 -26.60 -19.12 -14.12
N LEU A 25 -25.66 -18.21 -14.37
CA LEU A 25 -25.60 -17.38 -15.57
C LEU A 25 -24.23 -17.56 -16.25
N HIS A 26 -24.23 -18.23 -17.39
CA HIS A 26 -22.99 -18.53 -18.12
C HIS A 26 -22.42 -17.31 -18.85
N SER A 27 -23.25 -16.52 -19.53
CA SER A 27 -22.73 -15.35 -20.23
C SER A 27 -23.75 -14.23 -20.42
N LEU A 28 -23.31 -13.00 -20.18
CA LEU A 28 -24.00 -11.79 -20.59
C LEU A 28 -23.04 -10.92 -21.42
N LYS A 29 -23.41 -10.63 -22.67
CA LYS A 29 -22.53 -9.93 -23.62
C LYS A 29 -23.21 -8.70 -24.22
N GLN A 30 -22.40 -7.67 -24.49
CA GLN A 30 -22.78 -6.50 -25.32
C GLN A 30 -24.06 -5.82 -24.83
N LYS A 31 -24.05 -5.27 -23.62
CA LYS A 31 -25.14 -4.41 -23.12
C LYS A 31 -24.65 -2.97 -23.03
N ASN A 32 -25.46 -1.99 -23.42
CA ASN A 32 -25.08 -0.61 -23.13
C ASN A 32 -25.26 -0.37 -21.62
N VAL A 33 -26.45 -0.63 -21.08
CA VAL A 33 -26.75 -0.38 -19.66
C VAL A 33 -27.32 -1.63 -18.99
N LEU A 34 -26.70 -2.06 -17.88
CA LEU A 34 -27.26 -3.02 -16.94
C LEU A 34 -27.49 -2.33 -15.59
N HIS A 35 -28.75 -2.19 -15.20
CA HIS A 35 -29.12 -1.53 -13.95
C HIS A 35 -28.90 -2.41 -12.73
N SER A 36 -29.40 -3.65 -12.73
CA SER A 36 -29.25 -4.51 -11.57
C SER A 36 -29.21 -6.01 -11.87
N LEU A 37 -28.28 -6.70 -11.21
CA LEU A 37 -28.25 -8.14 -11.07
C LEU A 37 -28.22 -8.49 -9.57
N ASN A 38 -29.23 -9.22 -9.09
CA ASN A 38 -29.41 -9.50 -7.68
C ASN A 38 -29.59 -11.00 -7.42
N LYS A 39 -28.86 -11.54 -6.45
CA LYS A 39 -28.91 -12.94 -6.04
C LYS A 39 -28.59 -13.91 -7.18
N THR A 40 -27.32 -13.95 -7.56
CA THR A 40 -26.79 -14.97 -8.50
C THR A 40 -25.92 -15.95 -7.73
N THR A 41 -26.14 -17.25 -7.81
CA THR A 41 -25.18 -18.18 -7.18
C THR A 41 -23.87 -18.15 -7.95
N GLU A 42 -23.91 -18.36 -9.26
CA GLU A 42 -22.72 -18.41 -10.10
C GLU A 42 -22.89 -17.58 -11.38
N LEU A 43 -21.95 -16.67 -11.61
CA LEU A 43 -21.85 -15.87 -12.84
C LEU A 43 -20.50 -16.13 -13.51
N HIS A 44 -20.51 -16.83 -14.65
CA HIS A 44 -19.29 -17.18 -15.39
C HIS A 44 -18.67 -15.99 -16.13
N SER A 45 -19.47 -15.21 -16.87
CA SER A 45 -18.92 -14.10 -17.64
C SER A 45 -19.88 -12.95 -17.89
N LEU A 46 -19.41 -11.74 -17.62
CA LEU A 46 -20.04 -10.49 -18.01
C LEU A 46 -19.05 -9.65 -18.85
N ASN A 47 -19.39 -9.38 -20.12
CA ASN A 47 -18.42 -8.88 -21.10
C ASN A 47 -18.96 -7.75 -21.98
N LYS A 48 -18.16 -6.70 -22.19
CA LYS A 48 -18.47 -5.53 -23.04
C LYS A 48 -19.75 -4.82 -22.59
N ASN A 49 -19.72 -4.19 -21.42
CA ASN A 49 -20.80 -3.32 -20.99
C ASN A 49 -20.34 -1.87 -20.90
N THR A 50 -21.17 -0.92 -21.35
CA THR A 50 -20.84 0.49 -21.18
C THR A 50 -21.01 0.88 -19.73
N GLU A 51 -22.16 0.58 -19.14
CA GLU A 51 -22.49 0.97 -17.76
C GLU A 51 -23.14 -0.18 -16.99
N LEU A 52 -22.60 -0.44 -15.79
CA LEU A 52 -23.12 -1.41 -14.84
C LEU A 52 -23.40 -0.73 -13.51
N HIS A 53 -24.68 -0.55 -13.16
CA HIS A 53 -25.04 0.15 -11.93
C HIS A 53 -24.89 -0.72 -10.67
N SER A 54 -25.39 -1.96 -10.66
CA SER A 54 -25.33 -2.78 -9.45
C SER A 54 -25.28 -4.29 -9.71
N LEU A 55 -24.29 -4.95 -9.12
CA LEU A 55 -24.28 -6.39 -8.85
C LEU A 55 -24.34 -6.61 -7.34
N ASN A 56 -25.31 -7.39 -6.86
CA ASN A 56 -25.54 -7.60 -5.44
C ASN A 56 -25.79 -9.07 -5.10
N GLN A 57 -25.18 -9.54 -4.01
CA GLN A 57 -25.38 -10.89 -3.47
C GLN A 57 -25.05 -11.99 -4.48
N ASN A 58 -23.82 -11.98 -5.00
CA ASN A 58 -23.35 -13.06 -5.86
C ASN A 58 -22.45 -14.00 -5.05
N THR A 59 -22.61 -15.33 -5.15
CA THR A 59 -21.68 -16.22 -4.44
C THR A 59 -20.34 -16.24 -5.18
N GLU A 60 -20.35 -16.59 -6.46
CA GLU A 60 -19.14 -16.69 -7.27
C GLU A 60 -19.27 -15.89 -8.58
N LEU A 61 -18.28 -15.05 -8.86
CA LEU A 61 -18.15 -14.30 -10.11
C LEU A 61 -16.81 -14.62 -10.76
N HIS A 62 -16.84 -15.38 -11.86
CA HIS A 62 -15.62 -15.82 -12.55
C HIS A 62 -14.93 -14.73 -13.35
N SER A 63 -15.68 -13.92 -14.11
CA SER A 63 -15.05 -12.91 -14.97
C SER A 63 -15.95 -11.74 -15.31
N LEU A 64 -15.43 -10.54 -15.08
CA LEU A 64 -16.00 -9.27 -15.52
C LEU A 64 -14.98 -8.54 -16.41
N ASN A 65 -15.30 -8.35 -17.68
CA ASN A 65 -14.33 -7.89 -18.68
C ASN A 65 -14.88 -6.75 -19.56
N GLN A 66 -14.04 -5.76 -19.86
CA GLN A 66 -14.34 -4.64 -20.76
C GLN A 66 -15.59 -3.86 -20.32
N ASN A 67 -15.53 -3.23 -19.15
CA ASN A 67 -16.61 -2.39 -18.65
C ASN A 67 -16.14 -0.94 -18.57
N ASN A 68 -16.87 0.03 -19.13
CA ASN A 68 -16.43 1.42 -19.00
C ASN A 68 -16.66 1.87 -17.55
N GLU A 69 -17.91 1.80 -17.09
CA GLU A 69 -18.29 2.26 -15.75
C GLU A 69 -18.95 1.14 -14.94
N LEU A 70 -18.41 0.87 -13.75
CA LEU A 70 -19.00 0.00 -12.74
C LEU A 70 -19.27 0.81 -11.47
N HIS A 71 -20.54 1.03 -11.14
CA HIS A 71 -20.94 1.83 -9.98
C HIS A 71 -20.84 1.04 -8.67
N SER A 72 -21.38 -0.18 -8.62
CA SER A 72 -21.39 -0.97 -7.38
C SER A 72 -21.33 -2.47 -7.62
N LEU A 73 -20.39 -3.13 -6.93
CA LEU A 73 -20.37 -4.57 -6.73
C LEU A 73 -20.34 -4.85 -5.21
N ASN A 74 -21.37 -5.54 -4.71
CA ASN A 74 -21.61 -5.72 -3.28
C ASN A 74 -21.93 -7.17 -2.92
N LEU A 75 -21.41 -7.64 -1.78
CA LEU A 75 -21.67 -8.98 -1.24
C LEU A 75 -21.31 -10.09 -2.25
N THR A 76 -20.03 -10.18 -2.61
CA THR A 76 -19.50 -11.30 -3.42
C THR A 76 -18.69 -12.24 -2.54
N THR A 77 -18.96 -13.54 -2.50
CA THR A 77 -18.06 -14.44 -1.74
C THR A 77 -16.71 -14.52 -2.45
N GLU A 78 -16.70 -14.81 -3.75
CA GLU A 78 -15.49 -14.96 -4.53
C GLU A 78 -15.59 -14.22 -5.88
N LEU A 79 -14.58 -13.41 -6.18
CA LEU A 79 -14.39 -12.76 -7.49
C LEU A 79 -13.03 -13.18 -8.07
N HIS A 80 -13.06 -13.97 -9.14
CA HIS A 80 -11.85 -14.46 -9.80
C HIS A 80 -11.12 -13.38 -10.61
N SER A 81 -11.85 -12.61 -11.43
CA SER A 81 -11.20 -11.65 -12.33
C SER A 81 -12.07 -10.46 -12.70
N LEU A 82 -11.51 -9.25 -12.52
CA LEU A 82 -12.01 -8.01 -13.09
C LEU A 82 -10.93 -7.40 -14.02
N LYS A 83 -11.25 -7.25 -15.30
CA LYS A 83 -10.30 -6.86 -16.35
C LYS A 83 -10.82 -5.71 -17.22
N GLU A 84 -9.93 -4.76 -17.53
CA GLU A 84 -10.20 -3.65 -18.47
C GLU A 84 -11.45 -2.85 -18.05
N THR A 85 -11.38 -2.28 -16.84
CA THR A 85 -12.43 -1.38 -16.33
C THR A 85 -11.94 0.06 -16.41
N THR A 86 -12.70 1.00 -16.99
CA THR A 86 -12.24 2.40 -16.98
C THR A 86 -12.42 3.00 -15.59
N GLU A 87 -13.62 2.91 -15.03
CA GLU A 87 -13.96 3.47 -13.73
C GLU A 87 -14.72 2.44 -12.87
N LEU A 88 -14.22 2.24 -11.65
CA LEU A 88 -14.88 1.45 -10.61
C LEU A 88 -15.15 2.34 -9.39
N HIS A 89 -16.43 2.63 -9.14
CA HIS A 89 -16.83 3.48 -8.03
C HIS A 89 -16.76 2.75 -6.69
N SER A 90 -17.39 1.58 -6.58
CA SER A 90 -17.42 0.85 -5.32
C SER A 90 -17.38 -0.67 -5.47
N LEU A 91 -16.49 -1.28 -4.68
CA LEU A 91 -16.42 -2.72 -4.46
C LEU A 91 -16.43 -2.98 -2.95
N ASN A 92 -17.45 -3.68 -2.45
CA ASN A 92 -17.74 -3.77 -1.02
C ASN A 92 -18.07 -5.21 -0.57
N GLN A 93 -17.53 -5.61 0.58
CA GLN A 93 -17.80 -6.90 1.23
C GLN A 93 -17.54 -8.10 0.32
N ASN A 94 -16.28 -8.33 -0.06
CA ASN A 94 -15.88 -9.56 -0.74
C ASN A 94 -14.95 -10.40 0.13
N ASN A 95 -15.13 -11.72 0.17
CA ASN A 95 -14.20 -12.53 0.95
C ASN A 95 -12.88 -12.65 0.19
N GLU A 96 -12.93 -13.08 -1.07
CA GLU A 96 -11.74 -13.35 -1.88
C GLU A 96 -11.83 -12.61 -3.23
N LEU A 97 -10.77 -11.86 -3.54
CA LEU A 97 -10.55 -11.24 -4.84
C LEU A 97 -9.21 -11.69 -5.42
N HIS A 98 -9.25 -12.55 -6.43
CA HIS A 98 -8.04 -13.13 -7.03
C HIS A 98 -7.29 -12.13 -7.92
N SER A 99 -7.99 -11.42 -8.82
CA SER A 99 -7.33 -10.47 -9.72
C SER A 99 -8.15 -9.23 -10.08
N LEU A 100 -7.53 -8.06 -9.94
CA LEU A 100 -7.98 -6.80 -10.53
C LEU A 100 -6.91 -6.24 -11.48
N ASN A 101 -7.20 -6.20 -12.78
CA ASN A 101 -6.22 -5.86 -13.81
C ASN A 101 -6.73 -4.76 -14.76
N LEU A 102 -5.92 -3.72 -14.97
CA LEU A 102 -6.22 -2.58 -15.84
C LEU A 102 -7.48 -1.83 -15.38
N THR A 103 -7.35 -1.05 -14.31
CA THR A 103 -8.36 -0.07 -13.89
C THR A 103 -7.80 1.34 -14.00
N THR A 104 -8.42 2.23 -14.77
CA THR A 104 -7.94 3.63 -14.84
C THR A 104 -8.18 4.30 -13.49
N GLU A 105 -9.42 4.23 -12.98
CA GLU A 105 -9.81 4.87 -11.72
C GLU A 105 -10.57 3.89 -10.82
N LEU A 106 -10.12 3.77 -9.56
CA LEU A 106 -10.81 3.04 -8.51
C LEU A 106 -11.08 3.98 -7.32
N HIS A 107 -12.35 4.31 -7.10
CA HIS A 107 -12.75 5.21 -6.02
C HIS A 107 -12.68 4.51 -4.65
N SER A 108 -13.39 3.40 -4.47
CA SER A 108 -13.45 2.73 -3.17
C SER A 108 -13.44 1.20 -3.25
N LEU A 109 -12.53 0.59 -2.49
CA LEU A 109 -12.52 -0.83 -2.18
C LEU A 109 -12.60 -1.02 -0.66
N LYS A 110 -13.66 -1.68 -0.17
CA LYS A 110 -13.95 -1.77 1.26
C LYS A 110 -14.24 -3.21 1.70
N SER A 111 -13.68 -3.58 2.86
CA SER A 111 -13.99 -4.84 3.57
C SER A 111 -13.74 -6.07 2.71
N ASN A 112 -12.46 -6.34 2.37
CA ASN A 112 -12.08 -7.62 1.78
C ASN A 112 -11.23 -8.45 2.72
N THR A 113 -11.47 -9.76 2.76
CA THR A 113 -10.61 -10.65 3.56
C THR A 113 -9.27 -10.83 2.84
N GLU A 114 -9.29 -11.25 1.59
CA GLU A 114 -8.08 -11.53 0.81
C GLU A 114 -8.12 -10.87 -0.57
N LEU A 115 -7.03 -10.18 -0.92
CA LEU A 115 -6.78 -9.64 -2.25
C LEU A 115 -5.42 -10.11 -2.76
N TYR A 116 -5.45 -11.03 -3.73
CA TYR A 116 -4.25 -11.69 -4.25
C TYR A 116 -3.43 -10.80 -5.19
N SER A 117 -4.06 -10.23 -6.21
CA SER A 117 -3.33 -9.47 -7.21
C SER A 117 -4.07 -8.24 -7.70
N MET A 118 -3.31 -7.15 -7.79
CA MET A 118 -3.78 -5.95 -8.45
C MET A 118 -2.69 -5.32 -9.32
N ASN A 119 -2.99 -5.11 -10.60
CA ASN A 119 -1.99 -4.76 -11.60
C ASN A 119 -2.45 -3.60 -12.51
N ARG A 120 -1.53 -2.63 -12.72
CA ARG A 120 -1.69 -1.48 -13.61
C ARG A 120 -2.94 -0.64 -13.32
N ASN A 121 -2.83 0.24 -12.32
CA ASN A 121 -3.87 1.23 -12.05
C ASN A 121 -3.32 2.65 -12.09
N THR A 122 -4.09 3.58 -12.68
CA THR A 122 -3.65 4.98 -12.77
C THR A 122 -3.94 5.69 -11.46
N GLU A 123 -5.19 5.68 -11.00
CA GLU A 123 -5.61 6.44 -9.82
C GLU A 123 -6.48 5.63 -8.88
N ARG A 124 -6.20 5.77 -7.58
CA ARG A 124 -6.92 5.09 -6.51
C ARG A 124 -7.18 6.05 -5.35
N HIS A 125 -8.42 6.16 -4.92
CA HIS A 125 -8.78 7.05 -3.81
C HIS A 125 -8.75 6.34 -2.44
N SER A 126 -9.41 5.19 -2.28
CA SER A 126 -9.50 4.54 -0.97
C SER A 126 -9.52 3.02 -1.00
N LEU A 127 -8.68 2.42 -0.15
CA LEU A 127 -8.67 1.00 0.20
C LEU A 127 -8.78 0.88 1.72
N ASN A 128 -9.85 0.25 2.21
CA ASN A 128 -10.18 0.28 3.62
C ASN A 128 -10.58 -1.10 4.16
N GLN A 129 -10.05 -1.46 5.34
CA GLN A 129 -10.41 -2.68 6.08
C GLN A 129 -10.13 -3.95 5.27
N ASN A 130 -8.87 -4.18 4.89
CA ASN A 130 -8.47 -5.43 4.24
C ASN A 130 -7.64 -6.29 5.20
N THR A 131 -7.93 -7.58 5.31
CA THR A 131 -7.12 -8.47 6.16
C THR A 131 -5.77 -8.72 5.49
N GLU A 132 -5.77 -9.28 4.29
CA GLU A 132 -4.55 -9.61 3.54
C GLU A 132 -4.54 -8.99 2.14
N LEU A 133 -3.43 -8.34 1.81
CA LEU A 133 -3.16 -7.79 0.49
C LEU A 133 -1.81 -8.33 -0.02
N HIS A 134 -1.85 -9.27 -0.95
CA HIS A 134 -0.64 -9.96 -1.41
C HIS A 134 0.20 -9.11 -2.37
N SER A 135 -0.41 -8.47 -3.38
CA SER A 135 0.36 -7.69 -4.35
C SER A 135 -0.37 -6.49 -4.95
N LEU A 136 0.30 -5.33 -4.91
CA LEU A 136 -0.01 -4.14 -5.70
C LEU A 136 1.14 -3.84 -6.67
N ASN A 137 0.89 -3.87 -7.97
CA ASN A 137 1.92 -3.67 -9.00
C ASN A 137 1.55 -2.54 -9.96
N LYS A 138 2.50 -1.60 -10.17
CA LYS A 138 2.37 -0.43 -11.05
C LYS A 138 1.16 0.44 -10.73
N THR A 139 1.34 1.36 -9.79
CA THR A 139 0.33 2.36 -9.43
C THR A 139 0.87 3.77 -9.69
N THR A 140 0.15 4.61 -10.43
CA THR A 140 0.58 6.00 -10.60
C THR A 140 0.28 6.79 -9.33
N LYS A 141 -0.99 6.85 -8.90
CA LYS A 141 -1.41 7.56 -7.69
C LYS A 141 -2.24 6.69 -6.77
N LEU A 142 -1.86 6.65 -5.49
CA LEU A 142 -2.65 6.03 -4.42
C LEU A 142 -2.83 7.02 -3.27
N HIS A 143 -4.07 7.43 -3.03
CA HIS A 143 -4.38 8.40 -1.98
C HIS A 143 -4.36 7.76 -0.59
N SER A 144 -5.10 6.66 -0.38
CA SER A 144 -5.20 6.09 0.97
C SER A 144 -5.31 4.57 1.03
N LEU A 145 -4.54 4.00 1.98
CA LEU A 145 -4.61 2.62 2.46
C LEU A 145 -4.83 2.67 3.97
N ASN A 146 -5.94 2.10 4.45
CA ASN A 146 -6.36 2.17 5.85
C ASN A 146 -6.76 0.82 6.44
N GLN A 147 -6.29 0.55 7.67
CA GLN A 147 -6.60 -0.66 8.44
C GLN A 147 -6.32 -1.95 7.66
N ILE A 148 -5.03 -2.20 7.36
CA ILE A 148 -4.57 -3.43 6.73
C ILE A 148 -3.88 -4.30 7.77
N THR A 149 -4.23 -5.58 7.86
CA THR A 149 -3.49 -6.49 8.76
C THR A 149 -2.15 -6.85 8.14
N GLU A 150 -2.15 -7.43 6.94
CA GLU A 150 -0.92 -7.83 6.25
C GLU A 150 -0.88 -7.29 4.81
N LEU A 151 0.23 -6.64 4.47
CA LEU A 151 0.56 -6.20 3.11
C LEU A 151 1.88 -6.82 2.69
N TYR A 152 1.84 -7.77 1.75
CA TYR A 152 3.02 -8.52 1.35
C TYR A 152 3.90 -7.74 0.37
N SER A 153 3.33 -7.10 -0.65
CA SER A 153 4.16 -6.38 -1.63
C SER A 153 3.46 -5.19 -2.29
N MET A 154 4.19 -4.08 -2.39
CA MET A 154 3.90 -2.98 -3.32
C MET A 154 5.11 -2.73 -4.21
N ASN A 155 4.88 -2.70 -5.52
CA ASN A 155 5.93 -2.54 -6.51
C ASN A 155 5.59 -1.43 -7.52
N LYS A 156 6.52 -0.50 -7.71
CA LYS A 156 6.43 0.62 -8.66
C LYS A 156 5.22 1.51 -8.38
N THR A 157 5.38 2.41 -7.40
CA THR A 157 4.40 3.46 -7.12
C THR A 157 5.01 4.82 -7.39
N THR A 158 4.33 5.67 -8.17
CA THR A 158 4.82 7.04 -8.39
C THR A 158 4.52 7.89 -7.16
N GLU A 159 3.26 7.95 -6.74
CA GLU A 159 2.83 8.82 -5.64
C GLU A 159 1.92 8.06 -4.68
N HIS A 160 2.27 8.10 -3.39
CA HIS A 160 1.48 7.53 -2.32
C HIS A 160 1.25 8.53 -1.19
N HIS A 161 0.01 8.88 -0.90
CA HIS A 161 -0.29 9.91 0.11
C HIS A 161 -0.29 9.36 1.55
N SER A 162 -1.06 8.31 1.85
CA SER A 162 -1.21 7.89 3.25
C SER A 162 -1.44 6.40 3.47
N LEU A 163 -0.52 5.75 4.20
CA LEU A 163 -0.67 4.43 4.83
C LEU A 163 -0.95 4.65 6.33
N LYS A 164 -2.19 4.43 6.78
CA LYS A 164 -2.63 4.89 8.12
C LYS A 164 -2.33 3.90 9.24
N THR A 165 -2.84 2.68 9.15
CA THR A 165 -2.64 1.62 10.15
C THR A 165 -2.38 0.32 9.41
N ILE A 166 -1.19 -0.23 9.58
CA ILE A 166 -0.77 -1.52 9.01
C ILE A 166 -0.17 -2.36 10.12
N THR A 167 -0.58 -3.61 10.30
CA THR A 167 0.08 -4.47 11.29
C THR A 167 1.43 -4.93 10.75
N LYS A 168 1.45 -5.60 9.60
CA LYS A 168 2.68 -6.06 8.94
C LYS A 168 2.80 -5.58 7.50
N LEU A 169 3.95 -5.02 7.16
CA LEU A 169 4.32 -4.61 5.81
C LEU A 169 5.62 -5.30 5.40
N HIS A 170 5.54 -6.25 4.47
CA HIS A 170 6.72 -7.04 4.08
C HIS A 170 7.64 -6.30 3.11
N SER A 171 7.11 -5.72 2.03
CA SER A 171 7.98 -5.08 1.03
C SER A 171 7.36 -3.90 0.29
N LEU A 172 8.10 -2.79 0.26
CA LEU A 172 7.91 -1.67 -0.67
C LEU A 172 9.11 -1.59 -1.64
N LYS A 173 8.84 -1.69 -2.95
CA LYS A 173 9.84 -1.67 -4.00
C LYS A 173 9.56 -0.56 -5.01
N GLU A 174 10.55 0.33 -5.19
CA GLU A 174 10.51 1.42 -6.18
C GLU A 174 9.32 2.37 -5.97
N ILE A 175 9.46 3.25 -4.98
CA ILE A 175 8.51 4.32 -4.71
C ILE A 175 9.16 5.66 -5.08
N THR A 176 8.51 6.47 -5.92
CA THR A 176 9.03 7.82 -6.18
C THR A 176 8.73 8.70 -4.97
N GLU A 177 7.46 8.83 -4.57
CA GLU A 177 7.07 9.67 -3.45
C GLU A 177 6.12 8.93 -2.49
N LEU A 178 6.46 8.95 -1.20
CA LEU A 178 5.61 8.49 -0.11
C LEU A 178 5.47 9.61 0.94
N HIS A 179 4.26 10.17 1.07
CA HIS A 179 4.00 11.24 2.01
C HIS A 179 3.91 10.76 3.47
N SER A 180 3.21 9.65 3.75
CA SER A 180 3.09 9.18 5.12
C SER A 180 2.86 7.68 5.31
N LEU A 181 3.58 7.12 6.28
CA LEU A 181 3.30 5.85 6.97
C LEU A 181 3.13 6.15 8.46
N ASN A 182 1.92 6.00 9.01
CA ASN A 182 1.59 6.59 10.32
C ASN A 182 1.63 5.63 11.51
N LYS A 183 1.18 4.38 11.35
CA LYS A 183 1.25 3.36 12.40
C LYS A 183 1.56 2.03 11.75
N THR A 184 2.74 1.50 12.03
CA THR A 184 3.12 0.16 11.57
C THR A 184 3.72 -0.64 12.71
N THR A 185 3.21 -1.84 12.96
CA THR A 185 3.83 -2.72 13.97
C THR A 185 5.16 -3.24 13.42
N GLU A 186 5.15 -3.80 12.21
CA GLU A 186 6.34 -4.35 11.58
C GLU A 186 6.47 -3.92 10.12
N LEU A 187 7.61 -3.32 9.77
CA LEU A 187 8.01 -3.04 8.40
C LEU A 187 9.33 -3.76 8.09
N HIS A 188 9.27 -4.78 7.24
CA HIS A 188 10.45 -5.59 6.90
C HIS A 188 11.40 -4.90 5.91
N SER A 189 10.89 -4.35 4.80
CA SER A 189 11.77 -3.78 3.78
C SER A 189 11.18 -2.62 2.99
N MET A 190 11.99 -1.56 2.86
CA MET A 190 11.86 -0.55 1.81
C MET A 190 13.14 -0.47 0.99
N ASN A 191 13.05 -0.73 -0.31
CA ASN A 191 14.24 -0.90 -1.14
C ASN A 191 14.74 0.40 -1.79
N LYS A 192 13.91 1.04 -2.61
CA LYS A 192 14.25 2.27 -3.32
C LYS A 192 13.12 3.26 -3.15
N THR A 193 13.41 4.38 -2.52
CA THR A 193 12.49 5.50 -2.34
C THR A 193 13.18 6.80 -2.74
N THR A 194 12.59 7.57 -3.65
CA THR A 194 13.17 8.88 -3.98
C THR A 194 12.88 9.86 -2.85
N GLU A 195 11.63 10.00 -2.45
CA GLU A 195 11.21 10.93 -1.41
C GLU A 195 10.28 10.24 -0.40
N LEU A 196 10.67 10.31 0.87
CA LEU A 196 9.89 9.86 2.01
C LEU A 196 9.68 11.03 2.95
N HIS A 197 8.43 11.51 3.08
CA HIS A 197 8.13 12.65 3.96
C HIS A 197 8.00 12.24 5.42
N SER A 198 7.28 11.16 5.73
CA SER A 198 7.10 10.76 7.13
C SER A 198 6.94 9.26 7.36
N LEU A 199 7.70 8.73 8.30
CA LEU A 199 7.40 7.48 9.02
C LEU A 199 7.15 7.82 10.49
N ASN A 200 5.95 7.56 10.98
CA ASN A 200 5.53 7.84 12.34
C ASN A 200 5.13 6.55 13.07
N LYS A 201 5.37 6.48 14.38
CA LYS A 201 4.91 5.40 15.28
C LYS A 201 5.09 3.99 14.70
N ASN A 202 6.34 3.59 14.51
CA ASN A 202 6.66 2.23 14.08
C ASN A 202 7.31 1.45 15.21
N THR A 203 6.84 0.23 15.47
CA THR A 203 7.47 -0.62 16.49
C THR A 203 8.78 -1.18 15.95
N GLU A 204 8.73 -1.90 14.83
CA GLU A 204 9.91 -2.52 14.23
C GLU A 204 10.08 -2.11 12.77
N LEU A 205 11.26 -1.58 12.45
CA LEU A 205 11.68 -1.26 11.09
C LEU A 205 12.98 -2.00 10.78
N HIS A 206 12.89 -3.06 9.98
CA HIS A 206 14.03 -3.94 9.70
C HIS A 206 15.01 -3.33 8.69
N SER A 207 14.52 -2.79 7.56
CA SER A 207 15.44 -2.21 6.57
C SER A 207 14.88 -1.05 5.75
N LEU A 208 15.69 0.02 5.68
CA LEU A 208 15.61 1.10 4.69
C LEU A 208 16.88 1.08 3.85
N ASN A 209 16.78 0.68 2.57
CA ASN A 209 17.97 0.44 1.75
C ASN A 209 18.50 1.69 1.04
N LYS A 210 17.75 2.24 0.07
CA LYS A 210 18.15 3.43 -0.69
C LYS A 210 17.05 4.48 -0.63
N THR A 211 17.33 5.59 0.04
CA THR A 211 16.44 6.74 0.14
C THR A 211 17.17 8.00 -0.34
N SER A 212 16.63 8.75 -1.30
CA SER A 212 17.29 10.01 -1.68
C SER A 212 17.01 11.08 -0.61
N LYS A 213 15.74 11.34 -0.33
CA LYS A 213 15.31 12.33 0.66
C LYS A 213 14.40 11.71 1.70
N LEU A 214 14.77 11.89 2.96
CA LEU A 214 13.97 11.46 4.11
C LEU A 214 13.69 12.68 5.00
N HIS A 215 12.45 13.12 5.10
CA HIS A 215 12.15 14.31 5.90
C HIS A 215 12.03 13.97 7.39
N SER A 216 11.26 12.93 7.78
CA SER A 216 11.09 12.63 9.20
C SER A 216 10.89 11.16 9.51
N LEU A 217 11.65 10.68 10.52
CA LEU A 217 11.30 9.49 11.31
C LEU A 217 10.93 9.91 12.74
N ASN A 218 9.74 9.50 13.19
CA ASN A 218 9.22 9.87 14.50
C ASN A 218 8.68 8.66 15.28
N GLN A 219 9.12 8.52 16.53
CA GLN A 219 8.69 7.45 17.44
C GLN A 219 8.90 6.05 16.85
N ILE A 220 10.15 5.68 16.62
CA ILE A 220 10.54 4.33 16.23
C ILE A 220 11.05 3.57 17.46
N THR A 221 10.51 2.39 17.75
CA THR A 221 11.03 1.58 18.86
C THR A 221 12.34 0.93 18.46
N GLU A 222 12.37 0.16 17.37
CA GLU A 222 13.59 -0.48 16.86
C GLU A 222 13.77 -0.23 15.36
N LEU A 223 14.96 0.26 15.00
CA LEU A 223 15.43 0.39 13.63
C LEU A 223 16.69 -0.47 13.46
N PHE A 224 16.60 -1.53 12.67
CA PHE A 224 17.72 -2.47 12.47
C PHE A 224 18.74 -1.93 11.47
N LEU A 225 18.32 -1.50 10.29
CA LEU A 225 19.25 -1.07 9.25
C LEU A 225 18.72 0.11 8.44
N MET A 226 19.52 1.17 8.37
CA MET A 226 19.43 2.20 7.32
C MET A 226 20.74 2.21 6.54
N ASN A 227 20.67 1.85 5.25
CA ASN A 227 21.86 1.62 4.44
C ASN A 227 22.37 2.91 3.77
N LYS A 228 21.66 3.44 2.77
CA LYS A 228 22.07 4.64 2.04
C LYS A 228 20.97 5.70 2.02
N THR A 229 21.27 6.84 2.62
CA THR A 229 20.42 8.03 2.59
C THR A 229 21.23 9.24 2.12
N THR A 230 20.74 9.99 1.13
CA THR A 230 21.44 11.23 0.71
C THR A 230 21.14 12.36 1.68
N GLU A 231 19.87 12.70 1.88
CA GLU A 231 19.46 13.80 2.75
C GLU A 231 18.47 13.30 3.80
N HIS A 232 18.73 13.61 5.07
CA HIS A 232 17.84 13.29 6.18
C HIS A 232 17.62 14.50 7.09
N ASN A 233 16.37 14.92 7.26
CA ASN A 233 16.08 16.15 7.99
C ASN A 233 15.89 15.92 9.50
N SER A 234 15.14 14.90 9.91
CA SER A 234 14.89 14.72 11.34
C SER A 234 14.63 13.29 11.81
N LEU A 235 15.48 12.86 12.75
CA LEU A 235 15.30 11.71 13.63
C LEU A 235 14.87 12.20 15.02
N LYS A 236 13.58 12.08 15.34
CA LYS A 236 13.05 12.65 16.59
C LYS A 236 13.25 11.77 17.81
N GLN A 237 12.75 10.54 17.76
CA GLN A 237 12.83 9.58 18.86
C GLN A 237 12.98 8.18 18.31
N ILE A 238 14.16 7.59 18.56
CA ILE A 238 14.45 6.19 18.30
C ILE A 238 14.86 5.55 19.63
N THR A 239 14.22 4.45 20.05
CA THR A 239 14.68 3.75 21.25
C THR A 239 15.96 2.99 20.93
N LYS A 240 15.95 2.14 19.91
CA LYS A 240 17.12 1.34 19.52
C LYS A 240 17.41 1.48 18.03
N LEU A 241 18.65 1.84 17.72
CA LEU A 241 19.18 1.95 16.37
C LEU A 241 20.41 1.05 16.22
N ASN A 242 20.29 0.00 15.41
CA ASN A 242 21.37 -0.99 15.29
C ASN A 242 22.45 -0.54 14.28
N SER A 243 22.06 -0.05 13.10
CA SER A 243 23.04 0.29 12.06
C SER A 243 22.61 1.43 11.14
N LEU A 244 23.45 2.47 11.04
CA LEU A 244 23.45 3.48 9.98
C LEU A 244 24.74 3.35 9.16
N LYS A 245 24.62 3.03 7.86
CA LYS A 245 25.81 2.72 7.05
C LYS A 245 26.40 3.93 6.31
N GLU A 246 25.61 4.59 5.47
CA GLU A 246 26.03 5.75 4.68
C GLU A 246 24.93 6.80 4.67
N ILE A 247 25.21 7.96 5.28
CA ILE A 247 24.39 9.16 5.20
C ILE A 247 25.24 10.29 4.66
N THR A 248 24.79 11.00 3.62
CA THR A 248 25.51 12.19 3.16
C THR A 248 25.23 13.35 4.11
N GLU A 249 23.97 13.72 4.30
CA GLU A 249 23.59 14.83 5.18
C GLU A 249 22.53 14.39 6.20
N LEU A 250 22.79 14.66 7.48
CA LEU A 250 21.86 14.48 8.59
C LEU A 250 21.69 15.79 9.37
N HIS A 251 20.51 16.41 9.27
CA HIS A 251 20.26 17.70 9.91
C HIS A 251 20.03 17.59 11.42
N SER A 252 19.22 16.61 11.87
CA SER A 252 18.94 16.47 13.30
C SER A 252 18.76 15.04 13.75
N LEU A 253 19.49 14.69 14.82
CA LEU A 253 19.32 13.49 15.63
C LEU A 253 19.02 13.89 17.08
N ASN A 254 17.73 13.85 17.44
CA ASN A 254 17.27 14.47 18.69
C ASN A 254 17.36 13.53 19.89
N LYS A 255 16.65 12.40 19.88
CA LYS A 255 16.66 11.43 20.97
C LYS A 255 16.90 10.01 20.48
N THR A 256 18.04 9.44 20.87
CA THR A 256 18.35 8.02 20.67
C THR A 256 18.77 7.38 21.98
N THR A 257 18.04 6.36 22.46
CA THR A 257 18.45 5.70 23.71
C THR A 257 19.69 4.84 23.48
N GLU A 258 19.66 3.97 22.46
CA GLU A 258 20.77 3.09 22.12
C GLU A 258 21.12 3.22 20.63
N LEU A 259 22.39 3.54 20.34
CA LEU A 259 22.98 3.47 19.02
C LEU A 259 24.14 2.46 19.01
N HIS A 260 24.03 1.41 18.20
CA HIS A 260 25.08 0.40 18.12
C HIS A 260 26.18 0.76 17.10
N SER A 261 25.82 1.10 15.87
CA SER A 261 26.81 1.43 14.84
C SER A 261 26.37 2.56 13.93
N MET A 262 27.23 3.57 13.77
CA MET A 262 27.15 4.58 12.72
C MET A 262 28.48 4.63 11.97
N ASN A 263 28.45 4.24 10.69
CA ASN A 263 29.68 3.98 9.94
C ASN A 263 30.21 5.23 9.22
N LYS A 264 29.43 5.81 8.30
CA LYS A 264 29.83 6.97 7.52
C LYS A 264 28.70 8.01 7.47
N THR A 265 28.97 9.18 8.02
CA THR A 265 28.16 10.39 7.87
C THR A 265 29.04 11.49 7.33
N THR A 266 28.68 12.13 6.20
CA THR A 266 29.49 13.25 5.69
C THR A 266 29.24 14.49 6.53
N GLU A 267 27.99 14.93 6.64
CA GLU A 267 27.59 16.11 7.41
C GLU A 267 26.55 15.76 8.47
N LEU A 268 26.83 16.16 9.72
CA LEU A 268 25.91 16.05 10.85
C LEU A 268 25.71 17.43 11.51
N HIS A 269 24.54 18.05 11.30
CA HIS A 269 24.29 19.41 11.81
C HIS A 269 24.00 19.45 13.31
N SER A 270 23.15 18.55 13.82
CA SER A 270 22.81 18.55 15.25
C SER A 270 22.62 17.15 15.82
N LEU A 271 23.29 16.90 16.96
CA LEU A 271 23.11 15.73 17.81
C LEU A 271 22.75 16.20 19.23
N ASN A 272 21.51 15.96 19.67
CA ASN A 272 20.99 16.54 20.91
C ASN A 272 21.17 15.64 22.14
N LYS A 273 20.41 14.54 22.24
CA LYS A 273 20.44 13.65 23.41
C LYS A 273 20.58 12.20 22.98
N SER A 274 21.68 11.58 23.39
CA SER A 274 21.78 10.13 23.35
C SER A 274 22.32 9.53 24.64
N THR A 275 21.82 8.36 24.98
CA THR A 275 22.21 7.69 26.23
C THR A 275 23.44 6.81 26.01
N GLU A 276 23.39 5.91 25.02
CA GLU A 276 24.45 4.92 24.82
C GLU A 276 24.82 4.76 23.33
N HIS A 277 26.10 5.00 23.04
CA HIS A 277 26.70 4.79 21.72
C HIS A 277 27.84 3.77 21.81
N HIS A 278 27.83 2.77 20.94
CA HIS A 278 28.90 1.77 20.87
C HIS A 278 29.97 2.19 19.87
N THR A 279 29.63 2.37 18.59
CA THR A 279 30.60 2.71 17.55
C THR A 279 30.17 3.90 16.69
N LEU A 280 31.01 4.93 16.63
CA LEU A 280 30.94 6.02 15.65
C LEU A 280 32.25 6.04 14.84
N ASN A 281 32.20 5.60 13.58
CA ASN A 281 33.42 5.40 12.79
C ASN A 281 33.92 6.67 12.11
N LYS A 282 33.15 7.22 11.18
CA LYS A 282 33.57 8.36 10.36
C LYS A 282 32.46 9.40 10.25
N THR A 283 32.68 10.54 10.88
CA THR A 283 31.88 11.76 10.65
C THR A 283 32.80 12.82 10.07
N THR A 284 32.52 13.34 8.88
CA THR A 284 33.41 14.33 8.24
C THR A 284 33.18 15.73 8.78
N GLU A 285 31.95 16.11 9.08
CA GLU A 285 31.62 17.41 9.66
C GLU A 285 30.55 17.25 10.74
N LEU A 286 30.80 17.83 11.92
CA LEU A 286 29.86 17.87 13.04
C LEU A 286 29.71 19.33 13.52
N TYR A 287 28.52 19.91 13.33
CA TYR A 287 28.28 21.32 13.63
C TYR A 287 27.86 21.58 15.09
N SER A 288 27.02 20.71 15.66
CA SER A 288 26.53 20.88 17.04
C SER A 288 26.33 19.54 17.75
N LEU A 289 26.90 19.46 18.96
CA LEU A 289 26.75 18.33 19.88
C LEU A 289 26.32 18.85 21.25
N ASN A 290 25.18 18.37 21.78
CA ASN A 290 24.70 18.79 23.10
C ASN A 290 25.05 17.77 24.20
N GLN A 291 24.48 16.57 24.16
CA GLN A 291 24.66 15.56 25.22
C GLN A 291 24.80 14.14 24.66
N ILE A 292 25.92 13.50 25.03
CA ILE A 292 26.11 12.05 24.96
C ILE A 292 26.47 11.58 26.36
N THR A 293 25.67 10.65 26.92
CA THR A 293 25.94 10.12 28.26
C THR A 293 27.06 9.08 28.26
N LYS A 294 27.07 8.18 27.26
CA LYS A 294 28.05 7.09 27.15
C LYS A 294 28.45 6.84 25.71
N LEU A 295 29.76 6.87 25.43
CA LEU A 295 30.36 6.59 24.13
C LEU A 295 31.52 5.60 24.31
N HIS A 296 31.46 4.44 23.66
CA HIS A 296 32.49 3.40 23.81
C HIS A 296 33.64 3.53 22.80
N SER A 297 33.34 3.87 21.54
CA SER A 297 34.34 3.98 20.47
C SER A 297 34.01 5.11 19.50
N LEU A 298 35.03 5.95 19.24
CA LEU A 298 35.03 7.02 18.26
C LEU A 298 36.33 6.91 17.45
N LYS A 299 36.23 6.68 16.14
CA LYS A 299 37.43 6.42 15.31
C LYS A 299 37.94 7.67 14.59
N GLU A 300 37.07 8.48 14.01
CA GLU A 300 37.47 9.63 13.21
C GLU A 300 36.36 10.69 13.15
N ILE A 301 36.66 11.90 13.66
CA ILE A 301 35.99 13.14 13.32
C ILE A 301 37.10 14.02 12.70
N THR A 302 36.99 14.31 11.40
CA THR A 302 37.88 15.27 10.72
C THR A 302 37.29 16.66 10.76
#